data_AF-A0A520J7F9-F1
#
_entry.id   AF-A0A520J7F9-F1
#
_cell.length_a   1.000
_cell.length_b   1.000
_cell.length_c   1.000
_cell.angle_alpha   90.00
_cell.angle_beta   90.00
_cell.angle_gamma   90.00
#
_symmetry.space_group_name_H-M   'P 1'
#
loop_
_entity.id
_entity.type
_entity.pdbx_description
1 polymer ?
#
loop_
_entity_poly.entity_id
_entity_poly.type
_entity_poly.pdbx_seq_one_letter_code
_entity_poly.pdbx_strand_id
1 'polypeptide(L)'
;RFQYEKGVPILIVAEGGALTFIDYSVKQVQRWPIKNSPLGVLLDPSRDITRYAKLVPGYDNRVVSVEANDPKHPEYGRITLVFARDAAAPGGLMLQGWVALDSQNNRTTIRLSKQKFGGPVSDNTFRWNDPRRTR
;
A
#
# COMPACT_ATOMS: atom_id res chain seq x y z
N ARG A 1 4.36 7.47 0.93
CA ARG A 1 3.56 8.46 1.69
C ARG A 1 2.13 8.41 1.18
N PHE A 2 1.15 8.32 2.07
CA PHE A 2 -0.26 8.46 1.77
C PHE A 2 -0.78 9.67 2.55
N GLN A 3 -1.25 10.66 1.82
CA GLN A 3 -1.75 11.91 2.39
C GLN A 3 -3.16 12.12 1.88
N TYR A 4 -4.07 12.36 2.82
CA TYR A 4 -5.46 12.62 2.49
C TYR A 4 -5.62 14.03 1.92
N GLU A 5 -6.81 14.30 1.38
CA GLU A 5 -7.17 15.62 0.87
C GLU A 5 -7.04 16.72 1.92
N LYS A 6 -6.99 17.97 1.44
CA LYS A 6 -6.87 19.14 2.31
C LYS A 6 -8.04 19.15 3.30
N GLY A 7 -7.73 19.27 4.59
CA GLY A 7 -8.71 19.29 5.67
C GLY A 7 -8.79 17.98 6.46
N VAL A 8 -8.25 16.88 5.93
CA VAL A 8 -8.09 15.63 6.68
C VAL A 8 -6.69 15.61 7.31
N PRO A 9 -6.57 15.72 8.64
CA PRO A 9 -5.29 15.87 9.33
C PRO A 9 -4.53 14.55 9.53
N ILE A 10 -4.69 13.60 8.60
CA ILE A 10 -4.11 12.27 8.67
C ILE A 10 -3.01 12.12 7.63
N LEU A 11 -1.87 11.59 8.05
CA LEU A 11 -0.73 11.28 7.22
C LEU A 11 -0.19 9.88 7.53
N ILE A 12 0.10 9.10 6.49
CA ILE A 12 0.75 7.81 6.61
C ILE A 12 2.08 7.85 5.84
N VAL A 13 3.18 7.52 6.51
CA VAL A 13 4.53 7.49 5.92
C VAL A 13 5.14 6.11 6.14
N ALA A 14 5.67 5.51 5.08
CA ALA A 14 6.49 4.31 5.18
C ALA A 14 7.97 4.75 5.12
N GLU A 15 8.73 4.48 6.18
CA GLU A 15 10.15 4.82 6.28
C GLU A 15 10.88 3.86 7.24
N GLY A 16 12.13 3.51 6.93
CA GLY A 16 12.97 2.67 7.79
C GLY A 16 12.33 1.32 8.20
N GLY A 17 11.58 0.69 7.30
CA GLY A 17 10.92 -0.60 7.54
C GLY A 17 9.64 -0.56 8.40
N ALA A 18 9.12 0.64 8.69
CA ALA A 18 7.89 0.82 9.46
C ALA A 18 6.88 1.72 8.74
N LEU A 19 5.60 1.47 9.01
CA LEU A 19 4.50 2.35 8.67
C LEU A 19 4.23 3.27 9.87
N THR A 20 4.27 4.57 9.66
CA THR A 20 3.96 5.59 10.67
C THR A 20 2.65 6.27 10.30
N PHE A 21 1.65 6.17 11.15
CA PHE A 21 0.39 6.93 11.06
C PHE A 21 0.47 8.13 12.01
N ILE A 22 0.07 9.28 11.49
CA ILE A 22 0.14 10.56 12.18
C ILE A 22 -1.23 11.20 12.06
N ASP A 23 -1.82 11.52 13.21
CA ASP A 23 -3.04 12.32 13.30
C ASP A 23 -2.70 13.67 13.96
N TYR A 24 -2.72 14.72 13.14
CA TYR A 24 -2.40 16.07 13.58
C TYR A 24 -3.50 16.71 14.44
N SER A 25 -4.75 16.20 14.39
CA SER A 25 -5.86 16.77 15.15
C SER A 25 -5.73 16.52 16.65
N VAL A 26 -5.27 15.31 17.00
CA VAL A 26 -5.11 14.85 18.38
C VAL A 26 -3.64 14.67 18.78
N LYS A 27 -2.72 15.11 17.91
CA LYS A 27 -1.25 14.98 18.09
C LYS A 27 -0.82 13.54 18.35
N GLN A 28 -1.41 12.58 17.64
CA GLN A 28 -1.11 11.16 17.80
C GLN A 28 -0.13 10.69 16.74
N VAL A 29 0.82 9.85 17.14
CA VAL A 29 1.75 9.16 16.23
C VAL A 29 1.79 7.70 16.63
N GLN A 30 1.53 6.81 15.68
CA GLN A 30 1.61 5.36 15.84
C GLN A 30 2.54 4.78 14.78
N ARG A 31 3.38 3.83 15.18
CA ARG A 31 4.39 3.21 14.30
C ARG A 31 4.26 1.71 14.38
N TRP A 32 4.08 1.06 13.23
CA TRP A 32 4.00 -0.39 13.10
C TRP A 32 5.11 -0.92 12.19
N PRO A 33 5.84 -1.97 12.59
CA PRO A 33 6.76 -2.66 11.69
C PRO A 33 6.01 -3.22 10.48
N ILE A 34 6.49 -2.94 9.26
CA ILE A 34 5.84 -3.41 8.02
C ILE A 34 5.74 -4.93 7.98
N LYS A 35 6.77 -5.62 8.51
CA LYS A 35 6.83 -7.08 8.62
C LYS A 35 5.67 -7.73 9.40
N ASN A 36 4.97 -6.97 10.25
CA ASN A 36 3.84 -7.47 11.05
C ASN A 36 2.48 -7.09 10.41
N SER A 37 2.48 -6.69 9.15
CA SER A 37 1.29 -6.27 8.42
C SER A 37 1.12 -7.10 7.15
N PRO A 38 -0.08 -7.13 6.56
CA PRO A 38 -0.32 -7.82 5.28
C PRO A 38 0.53 -7.22 4.15
N LEU A 39 0.90 -5.94 4.26
CA LEU A 39 1.84 -5.29 3.34
C LEU A 39 3.25 -5.85 3.43
N GLY A 40 3.65 -6.46 4.54
CA GLY A 40 4.97 -7.08 4.71
C GLY A 40 5.26 -8.12 3.63
N VAL A 41 4.26 -8.88 3.21
CA VAL A 41 4.38 -9.85 2.11
C VAL A 41 4.70 -9.19 0.77
N LEU A 42 4.15 -7.99 0.53
CA LEU A 42 4.36 -7.24 -0.72
C LEU A 42 5.64 -6.39 -0.70
N LEU A 43 6.17 -6.08 0.48
CA LEU A 43 7.26 -5.12 0.68
C LEU A 43 8.58 -5.78 1.11
N ASP A 44 8.62 -7.10 1.30
CA ASP A 44 9.85 -7.86 1.56
C ASP A 44 10.48 -8.32 0.23
N PRO A 45 11.52 -7.64 -0.28
CA PRO A 45 12.14 -7.97 -1.57
C PRO A 45 12.93 -9.28 -1.53
N SER A 46 13.18 -9.85 -0.34
CA SER A 46 13.92 -11.10 -0.17
C SER A 46 13.02 -12.35 -0.26
N ARG A 47 11.70 -12.17 -0.17
CA ARG A 47 10.76 -13.28 -0.25
C ARG A 47 10.36 -13.57 -1.67
N ASP A 48 10.39 -14.84 -2.00
CA ASP A 48 9.78 -15.37 -3.21
C ASP A 48 8.26 -15.12 -3.17
N ILE A 49 7.85 -14.06 -3.88
CA ILE A 49 6.47 -13.60 -3.95
C ILE A 49 5.53 -14.68 -4.47
N THR A 50 6.01 -15.67 -5.24
CA THR A 50 5.19 -16.76 -5.79
C THR A 50 4.62 -17.69 -4.71
N ARG A 51 5.22 -17.72 -3.51
CA ARG A 51 4.73 -18.50 -2.36
C ARG A 51 3.49 -17.88 -1.71
N TYR A 52 3.28 -16.59 -1.94
CA TYR A 52 2.28 -15.79 -1.25
C TYR A 52 1.31 -15.12 -2.21
N ALA A 53 1.70 -14.97 -3.48
CA ALA A 53 0.93 -14.30 -4.49
C ALA A 53 0.62 -15.22 -5.66
N LYS A 54 -0.59 -15.09 -6.18
CA LYS A 54 -1.06 -15.81 -7.35
C LYS A 54 -1.79 -14.86 -8.28
N LEU A 55 -1.74 -15.16 -9.57
CA LEU A 55 -2.62 -14.52 -10.55
C LEU A 55 -4.06 -14.95 -10.25
N VAL A 56 -4.96 -13.97 -10.21
CA VAL A 56 -6.40 -14.22 -10.15
C VAL A 56 -6.91 -14.18 -11.59
N PRO A 57 -7.44 -15.29 -12.11
CA PRO A 57 -8.05 -15.31 -13.43
C PRO A 57 -9.18 -14.29 -13.49
N GLY A 58 -9.07 -13.35 -14.42
CA GLY A 58 -10.13 -12.38 -14.72
C GLY A 58 -10.92 -12.80 -15.94
N TYR A 59 -12.13 -12.24 -16.08
CA TYR A 59 -12.94 -12.38 -17.29
C TYR A 59 -12.51 -11.42 -18.42
N ASP A 60 -11.70 -10.41 -18.09
CA ASP A 60 -11.21 -9.39 -19.03
C ASP A 60 -9.68 -9.50 -19.18
N ASN A 61 -9.22 -9.84 -20.38
CA ASN A 61 -7.79 -10.00 -20.69
C ASN A 61 -6.99 -8.69 -20.60
N ARG A 62 -7.67 -7.54 -20.56
CA ARG A 62 -7.04 -6.21 -20.37
C ARG A 62 -6.66 -5.97 -18.91
N VAL A 63 -7.19 -6.77 -17.99
CA VAL A 63 -6.94 -6.65 -16.56
C VAL A 63 -6.11 -7.83 -16.07
N VAL A 64 -5.13 -7.54 -15.23
CA VAL A 64 -4.34 -8.54 -14.52
C VAL A 64 -4.52 -8.29 -13.03
N SER A 65 -4.96 -9.32 -12.31
CA SER A 65 -5.15 -9.25 -10.87
C SER A 65 -4.17 -10.18 -10.17
N VAL A 66 -3.54 -9.70 -9.10
CA VAL A 66 -2.61 -10.47 -8.28
C VAL A 66 -3.13 -10.47 -6.86
N GLU A 67 -3.52 -11.63 -6.35
CA GLU A 67 -3.90 -11.80 -4.94
C GLU A 67 -2.67 -12.25 -4.15
N ALA A 68 -2.37 -11.57 -3.06
CA ALA A 68 -1.37 -11.96 -2.09
C ALA A 68 -2.02 -12.23 -0.72
N ASN A 69 -1.61 -13.33 -0.09
CA ASN A 69 -1.97 -13.69 1.28
C ASN A 69 -0.84 -14.54 1.89
N ASP A 70 -0.67 -14.50 3.21
CA ASP A 70 0.26 -15.42 3.89
C ASP A 70 -0.51 -16.63 4.43
N PRO A 71 -0.33 -17.84 3.87
CA PRO A 71 -1.01 -19.03 4.38
C PRO A 71 -0.63 -19.38 5.83
N LYS A 72 0.55 -18.96 6.29
CA LYS A 72 1.00 -19.18 7.67
C LYS A 72 0.45 -18.13 8.65
N HIS A 73 0.03 -16.99 8.14
CA HIS A 73 -0.49 -15.87 8.91
C HIS A 73 -1.83 -15.37 8.33
N PRO A 74 -2.89 -16.20 8.35
CA PRO A 74 -4.19 -15.83 7.82
C PRO A 74 -4.83 -14.64 8.55
N GLU A 75 -4.39 -14.33 9.78
CA GLU A 75 -4.81 -13.16 10.55
C GLU A 75 -4.50 -11.83 9.84
N TYR A 76 -3.55 -11.83 8.91
CA TYR A 76 -3.23 -10.68 8.06
C TYR A 76 -4.28 -10.48 6.95
N GLY A 77 -5.10 -11.48 6.65
CA GLY A 77 -6.06 -11.41 5.55
C GLY A 77 -5.37 -11.47 4.18
N ARG A 78 -5.92 -10.76 3.20
CA ARG A 78 -5.45 -10.79 1.81
C ARG A 78 -5.52 -9.43 1.13
N ILE A 79 -4.71 -9.24 0.12
CA ILE A 79 -4.72 -8.07 -0.75
C ILE A 79 -4.75 -8.49 -2.22
N THR A 80 -5.64 -7.90 -2.99
CA THR A 80 -5.71 -8.09 -4.44
C THR A 80 -5.30 -6.78 -5.12
N LEU A 81 -4.16 -6.79 -5.80
CA LEU A 81 -3.71 -5.71 -6.66
C LEU A 81 -4.35 -5.88 -8.05
N VAL A 82 -4.85 -4.78 -8.62
CA VAL A 82 -5.51 -4.78 -9.93
C VAL A 82 -4.75 -3.88 -10.89
N PHE A 83 -4.28 -4.46 -11.99
CA PHE A 83 -3.51 -3.79 -13.04
C PHE A 83 -4.31 -3.76 -14.35
N ALA A 84 -4.21 -2.66 -15.07
CA ALA A 84 -4.57 -2.59 -16.48
C ALA A 84 -3.33 -2.84 -17.33
N ARG A 85 -3.48 -3.59 -18.43
CA ARG A 85 -2.43 -3.67 -19.45
C ARG A 85 -2.34 -2.33 -20.17
N ASP A 86 -1.18 -1.70 -20.10
CA ASP A 86 -0.92 -0.39 -20.69
C ASP A 86 0.55 -0.30 -21.08
N ALA A 87 0.83 -0.17 -22.37
CA ALA A 87 2.18 -0.10 -22.91
C ALA A 87 2.96 1.15 -22.44
N ALA A 88 2.28 2.20 -22.00
CA ALA A 88 2.91 3.40 -21.45
C ALA A 88 3.30 3.25 -19.97
N ALA A 89 2.81 2.21 -19.28
CA ALA A 89 3.16 1.95 -17.90
C ALA A 89 4.46 1.14 -17.78
N PRO A 90 5.24 1.31 -16.69
CA PRO A 90 6.40 0.47 -16.42
C PRO A 90 6.05 -1.02 -16.46
N GLY A 91 6.77 -1.78 -17.28
CA GLY A 91 6.51 -3.22 -17.46
C GLY A 91 5.18 -3.56 -18.15
N GLY A 92 4.52 -2.61 -18.80
CA GLY A 92 3.25 -2.84 -19.51
C GLY A 92 2.02 -2.97 -18.59
N LEU A 93 2.15 -2.65 -17.30
CA LEU A 93 1.11 -2.85 -16.29
C LEU A 93 0.90 -1.60 -15.44
N MET A 94 -0.26 -0.95 -15.60
CA MET A 94 -0.65 0.20 -14.78
C MET A 94 -1.47 -0.24 -13.58
N LEU A 95 -0.97 -0.03 -12.35
CA LEU A 95 -1.75 -0.27 -11.14
C LEU A 95 -2.95 0.67 -11.07
N GLN A 96 -4.15 0.08 -11.10
CA GLN A 96 -5.43 0.78 -11.00
C GLN A 96 -5.89 0.95 -9.56
N GLY A 97 -5.43 0.07 -8.66
CA GLY A 97 -5.85 0.08 -7.27
C GLY A 97 -5.68 -1.29 -6.61
N TRP A 98 -6.21 -1.41 -5.41
CA TRP A 98 -6.21 -2.67 -4.67
C TRP A 98 -7.44 -2.81 -3.78
N VAL A 99 -7.76 -4.06 -3.46
CA VAL A 99 -8.77 -4.43 -2.47
C VAL A 99 -8.05 -5.19 -1.37
N ALA A 100 -8.22 -4.75 -0.12
CA ALA A 100 -7.76 -5.47 1.05
C ALA A 100 -8.97 -6.06 1.80
N LEU A 101 -8.85 -7.30 2.22
CA LEU A 101 -9.75 -7.94 3.18
C LEU A 101 -8.93 -8.31 4.40
N ASP A 102 -9.31 -7.83 5.58
CA ASP A 102 -8.70 -8.27 6.84
C ASP A 102 -9.22 -9.65 7.28
N SER A 103 -8.73 -10.14 8.41
CA SER A 103 -9.15 -11.43 8.98
C SER A 103 -10.61 -11.48 9.46
N GLN A 104 -11.27 -10.33 9.56
CA GLN A 104 -12.69 -10.19 9.90
C GLN A 104 -13.55 -9.98 8.65
N ASN A 105 -12.98 -10.08 7.44
CA ASN A 105 -13.60 -9.79 6.15
C ASN A 105 -14.02 -8.32 5.95
N ASN A 106 -13.50 -7.38 6.73
CA ASN A 106 -13.71 -5.97 6.45
C ASN A 106 -12.98 -5.60 5.16
N ARG A 107 -13.71 -4.96 4.23
CA ARG A 107 -13.21 -4.63 2.90
C ARG A 107 -12.79 -3.18 2.81
N THR A 108 -11.54 -2.96 2.44
CA THR A 108 -11.05 -1.65 1.99
C THR A 108 -10.75 -1.69 0.49
N THR A 109 -11.24 -0.70 -0.26
CA THR A 109 -10.96 -0.57 -1.70
C THR A 109 -10.29 0.77 -1.97
N ILE A 110 -9.14 0.73 -2.62
CA ILE A 110 -8.41 1.92 -3.05
C ILE A 110 -8.39 1.93 -4.58
N ARG A 111 -8.71 3.09 -5.17
CA ARG A 111 -8.60 3.35 -6.59
C ARG A 111 -7.62 4.48 -6.83
N LEU A 112 -6.75 4.29 -7.80
CA LEU A 112 -5.75 5.25 -8.20
C LEU A 112 -6.22 5.99 -9.46
N SER A 113 -5.81 7.25 -9.57
CA SER A 113 -6.01 8.05 -10.77
C SER A 113 -4.84 9.01 -10.93
N LYS A 114 -4.64 9.50 -12.16
CA LYS A 114 -3.59 10.49 -12.49
C LYS A 114 -2.19 10.02 -12.10
N GLN A 115 -1.93 8.73 -12.26
CA GLN A 115 -0.63 8.11 -12.01
C GLN A 115 0.43 8.77 -12.87
N LYS A 116 1.59 9.07 -12.28
CA LYS A 116 2.77 9.56 -12.97
C LYS A 116 3.94 8.65 -12.66
N PHE A 117 4.68 8.26 -13.68
CA PHE A 117 5.81 7.35 -13.57
C PHE A 117 7.11 8.07 -13.96
N GLY A 118 8.25 7.57 -13.46
CA GLY A 118 9.58 8.06 -13.84
C GLY A 118 9.92 9.50 -13.39
N GLY A 119 9.01 10.19 -12.70
CA GLY A 119 9.28 11.52 -12.15
C GLY A 119 10.15 11.44 -10.89
N PRO A 120 10.99 12.47 -10.62
CA PRO A 120 11.78 12.52 -9.39
C PRO A 120 10.86 12.68 -8.18
N VAL A 121 11.07 11.86 -7.15
CA VAL A 121 10.45 12.00 -5.84
C VAL A 121 11.55 12.31 -4.84
N SER A 122 11.57 13.52 -4.29
CA SER A 122 12.62 13.94 -3.34
C SER A 122 12.47 13.23 -1.99
N ASP A 123 13.58 13.01 -1.28
CA ASP A 123 13.55 12.47 0.10
C ASP A 123 12.70 13.34 1.05
N ASN A 124 12.69 14.66 0.80
CA ASN A 124 11.88 15.61 1.55
C ASN A 124 10.37 15.33 1.44
N THR A 125 9.92 14.62 0.41
CA THR A 125 8.51 14.21 0.26
C THR A 125 8.06 13.30 1.41
N PHE A 126 8.96 12.55 2.03
CA PHE A 126 8.64 11.64 3.13
C PHE A 126 8.80 12.27 4.51
N ARG A 127 9.41 13.46 4.61
CA ARG A 127 9.55 14.17 5.89
C ARG A 127 8.19 14.65 6.41
N TRP A 128 8.06 14.62 7.73
CA TRP A 128 6.87 15.04 8.46
C TRP A 128 7.28 15.70 9.78
N ASN A 129 6.45 16.63 10.26
CA ASN A 129 6.67 17.29 11.55
C ASN A 129 5.98 16.48 12.64
N ASP A 130 6.70 16.16 13.72
CA ASP A 130 6.12 15.43 14.86
C ASP A 130 5.15 16.34 15.64
N PRO A 131 3.83 16.05 15.64
CA PRO A 131 2.83 16.90 16.29
C PRO A 131 2.89 16.83 17.81
N ARG A 132 3.61 15.85 18.39
CA ARG A 132 3.75 15.68 19.84
C ARG A 132 4.80 16.59 20.46
N ARG A 133 5.71 17.14 19.65
CA ARG A 133 6.73 18.07 20.14
C ARG A 133 6.05 19.35 20.62
N THR A 134 6.09 19.58 21.92
CA THR A 134 5.92 20.93 22.48
C THR A 134 7.18 21.72 22.14
N ARG A 135 7.00 22.95 21.65
CA ARG A 135 8.10 23.92 21.58
C ARG A 135 8.65 24.18 22.97
#